data_AF-A0A6C7E048-F1
#
_entry.id   AF-A0A6C7E048-F1
#
_cell.length_a   1.000
_cell.length_b   1.000
_cell.length_c   1.000
_cell.angle_alpha   90.00
_cell.angle_beta   90.00
_cell.angle_gamma   90.00
#
_symmetry.space_group_name_H-M   'P 1'
#
loop_
_entity.id
_entity.type
_entity.pdbx_description
1 polymer ?
#
loop_
_entity_poly.entity_id
_entity_poly.type
_entity_poly.pdbx_seq_one_letter_code
_entity_poly.pdbx_strand_id
1 'polypeptide(L)'
;MHDYLLSAEWIRFAFVLGVAVSMVMYEKRHLTTGSIVVPGYIAVFIIHPLVILATFINAFITYAFVNLFLRRYFLLYGRTKFTILAVTSTTIQFGMLRITPSGQWLWERDIPLFIGVGYIVPALIAHDMARQGVWKTTKSVLMAGCIVATPIAAALILDLPGVNDLSPVSGFGNIAISLEWLPFAVALSVGASWAVAHNYNLRSGGFVGAAFTGMFMADPWQVVVALTIALATWLIVAKVLMNHMILFGRRKFSSMLLVSSAIAWSGLWVGDRFLDANWQEHLGVGSLALTPLLLPGLIANDAQRTSPLRVMIGLVLAGSFSVTATWWVQSGVIGEPLHPGWKLVATVTFCIMFAKQFSGIVLLTGSRLLAAPKTVIAFVRSIPSQAPAAPGLALAHATADTGTEAGAWDTPWDAWARRHPAFAADAEEWVTAQIARFSKRPVGDTASSTTGYIDDVTTSVLETALEEQRGMRRVPRRPAERHQISETSDAATREAQPAASDVSGATDPTTPLEQPLIDF
;
A
#
# COMPACT_ATOMS: atom_id res chain seq x y z
N MET A 1 -26.22 -25.73 2.72
CA MET A 1 -25.37 -24.65 3.25
C MET A 1 -25.64 -23.42 2.41
N HIS A 2 -25.69 -22.24 3.04
CA HIS A 2 -25.84 -20.97 2.34
C HIS A 2 -24.55 -20.20 2.52
N ASP A 3 -24.14 -19.48 1.47
CA ASP A 3 -22.91 -18.69 1.55
C ASP A 3 -23.11 -17.47 2.46
N TYR A 4 -24.33 -16.91 2.58
CA TYR A 4 -24.59 -15.76 3.46
C TYR A 4 -26.05 -15.63 3.86
N LEU A 5 -26.27 -14.72 4.81
CA LEU A 5 -27.58 -14.17 5.18
C LEU A 5 -28.10 -13.12 4.18
N LEU A 6 -27.29 -12.72 3.20
CA LEU A 6 -27.62 -11.72 2.18
C LEU A 6 -27.51 -12.34 0.79
N SER A 7 -28.39 -11.94 -0.14
CA SER A 7 -28.21 -12.33 -1.54
C SER A 7 -26.95 -11.70 -2.15
N ALA A 8 -26.43 -12.31 -3.22
CA ALA A 8 -25.21 -11.83 -3.89
C ALA A 8 -25.31 -10.36 -4.35
N GLU A 9 -26.52 -9.88 -4.70
CA GLU A 9 -26.74 -8.49 -5.08
C GLU A 9 -26.49 -7.51 -3.94
N TRP A 10 -26.94 -7.84 -2.73
CA TRP A 10 -26.71 -7.01 -1.54
C TRP A 10 -25.25 -6.99 -1.11
N ILE A 11 -24.52 -8.07 -1.34
CA ILE A 11 -23.07 -8.11 -1.10
C ILE A 11 -22.35 -7.22 -2.10
N ARG A 12 -22.66 -7.32 -3.39
CA ARG A 12 -22.12 -6.44 -4.43
C ARG A 12 -22.41 -4.97 -4.08
N PHE A 13 -23.65 -4.66 -3.71
CA PHE A 13 -24.05 -3.34 -3.25
C PHE A 13 -23.21 -2.87 -2.06
N ALA A 14 -23.04 -3.69 -1.03
CA ALA A 14 -22.25 -3.35 0.15
C ALA A 14 -20.80 -2.98 -0.19
N PHE A 15 -20.16 -3.72 -1.10
CA PHE A 15 -18.80 -3.42 -1.53
C PHE A 15 -18.71 -2.14 -2.37
N VAL A 16 -19.61 -1.95 -3.35
CA VAL A 16 -19.65 -0.73 -4.16
C VAL A 16 -19.91 0.50 -3.30
N LEU A 17 -20.91 0.43 -2.41
CA LEU A 17 -21.21 1.48 -1.46
C LEU A 17 -20.03 1.70 -0.49
N GLY A 18 -19.36 0.62 -0.06
CA GLY A 18 -18.16 0.70 0.76
C GLY A 18 -17.02 1.49 0.11
N VAL A 19 -16.77 1.29 -1.18
CA VAL A 19 -15.81 2.08 -1.96
C VAL A 19 -16.22 3.55 -1.98
N ALA A 20 -17.51 3.84 -2.24
CA ALA A 20 -18.02 5.20 -2.28
C ALA A 20 -17.91 5.91 -0.90
N VAL A 21 -18.34 5.25 0.18
CA VAL A 21 -18.27 5.76 1.55
C VAL A 21 -16.82 5.97 1.98
N SER A 22 -15.92 5.02 1.68
CA SER A 22 -14.48 5.20 1.94
C SER A 22 -13.93 6.45 1.26
N MET A 23 -14.31 6.67 0.00
CA MET A 23 -13.90 7.85 -0.77
C MET A 23 -14.47 9.15 -0.18
N VAL A 24 -15.74 9.17 0.23
CA VAL A 24 -16.37 10.34 0.88
C VAL A 24 -15.71 10.65 2.23
N MET A 25 -15.41 9.63 3.04
CA MET A 25 -14.71 9.81 4.31
C MET A 25 -13.29 10.35 4.11
N TYR A 26 -12.58 9.84 3.12
CA TYR A 26 -11.25 10.34 2.77
C TYR A 26 -11.30 11.80 2.30
N GLU A 27 -12.31 12.17 1.53
CA GLU A 27 -12.47 13.51 0.99
C GLU A 27 -12.87 14.53 2.06
N LYS A 28 -13.90 14.22 2.86
CA LYS A 28 -14.48 15.16 3.83
C LYS A 28 -13.74 15.21 5.16
N ARG A 29 -13.12 14.10 5.57
CA ARG A 29 -12.52 13.97 6.91
C ARG A 29 -11.03 13.61 6.87
N HIS A 30 -10.45 13.36 5.69
CA HIS A 30 -9.07 12.90 5.53
C HIS A 30 -8.74 11.64 6.34
N LEU A 31 -9.76 10.80 6.57
CA LEU A 31 -9.63 9.52 7.27
C LEU A 31 -9.59 8.38 6.26
N THR A 32 -8.69 7.42 6.49
CA THR A 32 -8.61 6.21 5.68
C THR A 32 -9.31 5.06 6.39
N THR A 33 -10.30 4.44 5.76
CA THR A 33 -11.20 3.47 6.41
C THR A 33 -10.67 2.04 6.38
N GLY A 34 -9.37 1.84 6.63
CA GLY A 34 -8.73 0.52 6.56
C GLY A 34 -8.56 -0.01 5.13
N SER A 35 -8.42 0.88 4.14
CA SER A 35 -8.58 0.69 2.68
C SER A 35 -10.00 0.88 2.16
N ILE A 36 -10.09 0.94 0.83
CA ILE A 36 -11.28 1.32 0.06
C ILE A 36 -12.38 0.26 0.10
N VAL A 37 -12.02 -1.02 0.18
CA VAL A 37 -12.99 -2.14 0.16
C VAL A 37 -13.47 -2.57 1.55
N VAL A 38 -12.79 -2.14 2.61
CA VAL A 38 -13.02 -2.64 3.97
C VAL A 38 -14.36 -2.22 4.58
N PRO A 39 -14.90 -1.01 4.36
CA PRO A 39 -16.24 -0.67 4.87
C PRO A 39 -17.33 -1.63 4.38
N GLY A 40 -17.26 -2.04 3.11
CA GLY A 40 -18.19 -3.04 2.54
C GLY A 40 -18.07 -4.40 3.23
N TYR A 41 -16.83 -4.85 3.47
CA TYR A 41 -16.56 -6.06 4.23
C TYR A 41 -17.15 -6.01 5.65
N ILE A 42 -16.94 -4.92 6.38
CA ILE A 42 -17.46 -4.77 7.74
C ILE A 42 -19.00 -4.77 7.75
N ALA A 43 -19.63 -4.15 6.75
CA ALA A 43 -21.08 -4.07 6.65
C ALA A 43 -21.73 -5.44 6.41
N VAL A 44 -21.16 -6.25 5.51
CA VAL A 44 -21.66 -7.62 5.25
C VAL A 44 -21.60 -8.49 6.51
N PHE A 45 -20.58 -8.26 7.35
CA PHE A 45 -20.36 -9.04 8.57
C PHE A 45 -20.90 -8.43 9.84
N ILE A 46 -21.73 -7.41 9.75
CA ILE A 46 -22.23 -6.73 10.95
C ILE A 46 -23.04 -7.66 11.86
N ILE A 47 -23.66 -8.69 11.28
CA ILE A 47 -24.43 -9.74 11.98
C ILE A 47 -23.51 -10.82 12.57
N HIS A 48 -22.26 -10.91 12.11
CA HIS A 48 -21.23 -11.85 12.59
C HIS A 48 -20.11 -11.09 13.33
N PRO A 49 -20.37 -10.55 14.55
CA PRO A 49 -19.42 -9.69 15.25
C PRO A 49 -18.10 -10.39 15.58
N LEU A 50 -18.10 -11.71 15.74
CA LEU A 50 -16.88 -12.48 15.97
C LEU A 50 -15.93 -12.46 14.76
N VAL A 51 -16.46 -12.44 13.53
CA VAL A 51 -15.64 -12.33 12.31
C VAL A 51 -14.97 -10.96 12.24
N ILE A 52 -15.71 -9.89 12.58
CA ILE A 52 -15.16 -8.53 12.68
C ILE A 52 -14.06 -8.48 13.74
N LEU A 53 -14.33 -9.03 14.93
CA LEU A 53 -13.37 -9.07 16.03
C LEU A 53 -12.09 -9.83 15.64
N ALA A 54 -12.23 -11.02 15.04
CA ALA A 54 -11.13 -11.83 14.52
C ALA A 54 -10.30 -11.06 13.47
N THR A 55 -10.98 -10.36 12.55
CA THR A 55 -10.33 -9.52 11.53
C THR A 55 -9.49 -8.43 12.19
N PHE A 56 -10.00 -7.76 13.22
CA PHE A 56 -9.24 -6.77 13.97
C PHE A 56 -8.09 -7.38 14.76
N ILE A 57 -8.28 -8.52 15.42
CA ILE A 57 -7.20 -9.25 16.13
C ILE A 57 -6.06 -9.55 15.15
N ASN A 58 -6.36 -10.12 13.99
CA ASN A 58 -5.36 -10.38 12.94
C ASN A 58 -4.67 -9.08 12.50
N ALA A 59 -5.43 -8.01 12.24
CA ALA A 59 -4.87 -6.72 11.86
C ALA A 59 -3.94 -6.13 12.93
N PHE A 60 -4.30 -6.22 14.21
CA PHE A 60 -3.47 -5.75 15.32
C PHE A 60 -2.18 -6.57 15.46
N ILE A 61 -2.26 -7.90 15.38
CA ILE A 61 -1.08 -8.78 15.45
C ILE A 61 -0.17 -8.51 14.25
N THR A 62 -0.73 -8.41 13.05
CA THR A 62 0.00 -8.07 11.82
C THR A 62 0.71 -6.72 11.95
N TYR A 63 -0.01 -5.69 12.42
CA TYR A 63 0.55 -4.37 12.67
C TYR A 63 1.69 -4.43 13.71
N ALA A 64 1.48 -5.08 14.86
CA ALA A 64 2.49 -5.22 15.90
C ALA A 64 3.74 -5.92 15.36
N PHE A 65 3.56 -7.05 14.68
CA PHE A 65 4.68 -7.81 14.13
C PHE A 65 5.47 -6.99 13.09
N VAL A 66 4.81 -6.40 12.09
CA VAL A 66 5.54 -5.73 11.00
C VAL A 66 6.05 -4.35 11.41
N ASN A 67 5.23 -3.54 12.07
CA ASN A 67 5.57 -2.15 12.36
C ASN A 67 6.34 -1.95 13.66
N LEU A 68 6.10 -2.76 14.69
CA LEU A 68 6.75 -2.59 15.99
C LEU A 68 7.98 -3.48 16.11
N PHE A 69 7.92 -4.71 15.61
CA PHE A 69 9.03 -5.67 15.69
C PHE A 69 9.92 -5.65 14.45
N LEU A 70 9.39 -6.01 13.27
CA LEU A 70 10.21 -6.27 12.07
C LEU A 70 10.91 -5.02 11.53
N ARG A 71 10.29 -3.84 11.67
CA ARG A 71 10.88 -2.54 11.30
C ARG A 71 12.17 -2.21 12.06
N ARG A 72 12.44 -2.85 13.21
CA ARG A 72 13.69 -2.65 13.96
C ARG A 72 14.90 -3.30 13.27
N TYR A 73 14.66 -4.35 12.48
CA TYR A 73 15.69 -5.16 11.84
C TYR A 73 15.79 -4.89 10.34
N PHE A 74 14.68 -4.55 9.71
CA PHE A 74 14.60 -4.36 8.26
C PHE A 74 14.04 -2.99 7.89
N LEU A 75 14.66 -2.36 6.90
CA LEU A 75 14.17 -1.11 6.31
C LEU A 75 12.99 -1.40 5.37
N LEU A 76 11.78 -1.43 5.94
CA LEU A 76 10.54 -1.73 5.21
C LEU A 76 9.87 -0.46 4.72
N TYR A 77 9.92 -0.20 3.40
CA TYR A 77 9.27 0.94 2.76
C TYR A 77 8.46 0.55 1.53
N GLY A 78 7.62 1.48 1.08
CA GLY A 78 6.85 1.37 -0.17
C GLY A 78 6.02 0.08 -0.30
N ARG A 79 6.13 -0.56 -1.47
CA ARG A 79 5.39 -1.78 -1.82
C ARG A 79 5.85 -3.02 -1.04
N THR A 80 7.13 -3.07 -0.66
CA THR A 80 7.69 -4.19 0.11
C THR A 80 7.04 -4.28 1.48
N LYS A 81 6.86 -3.14 2.16
CA LYS A 81 6.16 -3.11 3.45
C LYS A 81 4.74 -3.68 3.35
N PHE A 82 3.99 -3.28 2.32
CA PHE A 82 2.63 -3.82 2.13
C PHE A 82 2.64 -5.32 1.83
N THR A 83 3.59 -5.79 1.03
CA THR A 83 3.75 -7.21 0.71
C THR A 83 3.92 -8.04 1.98
N ILE A 84 4.79 -7.57 2.89
CA ILE A 84 5.03 -8.25 4.17
C ILE A 84 3.78 -8.22 5.05
N LEU A 85 3.08 -7.09 5.14
CA LEU A 85 1.80 -7.01 5.87
C LEU A 85 0.78 -8.04 5.35
N ALA A 86 0.65 -8.15 4.02
CA ALA A 86 -0.27 -9.07 3.37
C ALA A 86 0.10 -10.55 3.59
N VAL A 87 1.39 -10.91 3.43
CA VAL A 87 1.87 -12.27 3.71
C VAL A 87 1.69 -12.61 5.19
N THR A 88 2.13 -11.74 6.10
CA THR A 88 1.98 -11.94 7.56
C THR A 88 0.52 -12.13 7.96
N SER A 89 -0.38 -11.27 7.48
CA SER A 89 -1.81 -11.36 7.81
C SER A 89 -2.45 -12.65 7.28
N THR A 90 -2.08 -13.07 6.06
CA THR A 90 -2.58 -14.30 5.46
C THR A 90 -2.07 -15.52 6.24
N THR A 91 -0.80 -15.52 6.68
CA THR A 91 -0.23 -16.57 7.53
C THR A 91 -0.92 -16.64 8.89
N ILE A 92 -1.17 -15.50 9.54
CA ILE A 92 -1.90 -15.44 10.82
C ILE A 92 -3.31 -16.00 10.63
N GLN A 93 -4.03 -15.58 9.58
CA GLN A 93 -5.38 -16.07 9.30
C GLN A 93 -5.39 -17.59 9.10
N PHE A 94 -4.42 -18.13 8.35
CA PHE A 94 -4.28 -19.57 8.15
C PHE A 94 -4.02 -20.30 9.47
N GLY A 95 -3.19 -19.75 10.36
CA GLY A 95 -2.97 -20.30 11.69
C GLY A 95 -4.22 -20.28 12.57
N MET A 96 -4.96 -19.17 12.58
CA MET A 96 -6.19 -19.02 13.35
C MET A 96 -7.27 -20.04 12.94
N LEU A 97 -7.39 -20.31 11.63
CA LEU A 97 -8.28 -21.34 11.06
C LEU A 97 -7.92 -22.76 11.51
N ARG A 98 -6.65 -23.03 11.85
CA ARG A 98 -6.17 -24.36 12.29
C ARG A 98 -6.25 -24.57 13.80
N ILE A 99 -6.07 -23.51 14.58
CA ILE A 99 -6.02 -23.58 16.04
C ILE A 99 -7.41 -23.64 16.66
N THR A 100 -8.42 -23.12 15.97
CA THR A 100 -9.73 -22.97 16.57
C THR A 100 -10.55 -24.25 16.47
N PRO A 101 -11.31 -24.61 17.53
CA PRO A 101 -12.26 -25.71 17.46
C PRO A 101 -13.13 -25.58 16.21
N SER A 102 -13.49 -26.70 15.59
CA SER A 102 -14.36 -26.80 14.41
C SER A 102 -15.82 -26.34 14.67
N GLY A 103 -16.02 -25.34 15.53
CA GLY A 103 -17.29 -24.72 15.81
C GLY A 103 -17.62 -23.62 14.79
N GLN A 104 -18.91 -23.46 14.55
CA GLN A 104 -19.55 -22.59 13.55
C GLN A 104 -19.32 -21.07 13.75
N TRP A 105 -18.52 -20.65 14.73
CA TRP A 105 -18.64 -19.31 15.31
C TRP A 105 -17.45 -18.37 15.14
N LEU A 106 -16.24 -18.89 15.00
CA LEU A 106 -15.03 -18.05 15.05
C LEU A 106 -14.34 -17.90 13.69
N TRP A 107 -14.46 -18.91 12.82
CA TRP A 107 -13.89 -18.90 11.47
C TRP A 107 -14.79 -19.68 10.55
N GLU A 108 -15.41 -18.99 9.62
CA GLU A 108 -16.30 -19.61 8.65
C GLU A 108 -15.48 -20.44 7.66
N ARG A 109 -15.27 -21.71 8.02
CA ARG A 109 -15.04 -22.76 7.02
C ARG A 109 -16.21 -22.86 6.05
N ASP A 110 -17.41 -22.47 6.49
CA ASP A 110 -18.67 -22.63 5.77
C ASP A 110 -19.18 -21.35 5.08
N ILE A 111 -18.44 -20.23 5.11
CA ILE A 111 -18.74 -19.04 4.28
C ILE A 111 -17.70 -18.88 3.16
N PRO A 112 -18.01 -19.41 1.97
CA PRO A 112 -17.01 -19.65 0.95
C PRO A 112 -16.48 -18.41 0.19
N LEU A 113 -17.16 -17.25 0.14
CA LEU A 113 -16.67 -16.07 -0.63
C LEU A 113 -15.69 -15.17 0.12
N PHE A 114 -15.41 -15.41 1.40
CA PHE A 114 -14.33 -14.66 2.08
C PHE A 114 -12.94 -15.16 1.75
N ILE A 115 -12.89 -16.14 0.85
CA ILE A 115 -11.70 -16.76 0.37
C ILE A 115 -11.16 -15.90 -0.78
N GLY A 116 -10.15 -15.09 -0.47
CA GLY A 116 -9.58 -14.10 -1.39
C GLY A 116 -9.47 -12.73 -0.75
N VAL A 117 -10.45 -11.85 -0.98
CA VAL A 117 -10.42 -10.46 -0.49
C VAL A 117 -10.40 -10.41 1.04
N GLY A 118 -11.15 -11.29 1.71
CA GLY A 118 -11.21 -11.36 3.17
C GLY A 118 -9.86 -11.62 3.83
N TYR A 119 -9.00 -12.46 3.22
CA TYR A 119 -7.64 -12.71 3.72
C TYR A 119 -6.73 -11.48 3.68
N ILE A 120 -7.04 -10.50 2.84
CA ILE A 120 -6.24 -9.29 2.67
C ILE A 120 -6.80 -8.13 3.51
N VAL A 121 -8.06 -8.18 3.95
CA VAL A 121 -8.67 -7.12 4.76
C VAL A 121 -7.86 -6.81 6.03
N PRO A 122 -7.42 -7.79 6.85
CA PRO A 122 -6.64 -7.44 8.04
C PRO A 122 -5.29 -6.79 7.70
N ALA A 123 -4.65 -7.19 6.60
CA ALA A 123 -3.44 -6.53 6.09
C ALA A 123 -3.68 -5.08 5.67
N LEU A 124 -4.81 -4.80 5.02
CA LEU A 124 -5.22 -3.46 4.61
C LEU A 124 -5.50 -2.56 5.82
N ILE A 125 -6.16 -3.09 6.85
CA ILE A 125 -6.39 -2.40 8.11
C ILE A 125 -5.05 -2.13 8.79
N ALA A 126 -4.18 -3.13 8.93
CA ALA A 126 -2.85 -2.98 9.51
C ALA A 126 -2.00 -1.93 8.75
N HIS A 127 -2.13 -1.88 7.43
CA HIS A 127 -1.49 -0.86 6.60
C HIS A 127 -1.97 0.55 6.97
N ASP A 128 -3.27 0.79 7.11
CA ASP A 128 -3.75 2.13 7.46
C ASP A 128 -3.45 2.48 8.94
N MET A 129 -3.44 1.49 9.85
CA MET A 129 -2.97 1.67 11.23
C MET A 129 -1.53 2.22 11.27
N ALA A 130 -0.67 1.71 10.39
CA ALA A 130 0.69 2.21 10.21
C ALA A 130 0.80 3.66 9.73
N ARG A 131 -0.24 4.21 9.10
CA ARG A 131 -0.21 5.54 8.48
C ARG A 131 -0.87 6.62 9.33
N GLN A 132 -2.05 6.34 9.88
CA GLN A 132 -2.83 7.33 10.63
C GLN A 132 -2.99 6.97 12.11
N GLY A 133 -2.42 5.84 12.55
CA GLY A 133 -2.52 5.33 13.90
C GLY A 133 -3.67 4.34 14.09
N VAL A 134 -3.50 3.49 15.10
CA VAL A 134 -4.39 2.38 15.40
C VAL A 134 -5.82 2.87 15.68
N TRP A 135 -5.96 3.82 16.62
CA TRP A 135 -7.26 4.30 17.07
C TRP A 135 -8.07 5.02 15.99
N LYS A 136 -7.41 5.88 15.18
CA LYS A 136 -8.07 6.56 14.07
C LYS A 136 -8.57 5.56 13.03
N THR A 137 -7.77 4.53 12.75
CA THR A 137 -8.14 3.48 11.80
C THR A 137 -9.33 2.68 12.29
N THR A 138 -9.28 2.14 13.51
CA THR A 138 -10.40 1.37 14.08
C THR A 138 -11.70 2.16 14.08
N LYS A 139 -11.69 3.42 14.54
CA LYS A 139 -12.87 4.29 14.53
C LYS A 139 -13.40 4.54 13.13
N SER A 140 -12.51 4.87 12.18
CA SER A 140 -12.92 5.16 10.80
C SER A 140 -13.45 3.93 10.06
N VAL A 141 -12.87 2.75 10.29
CA VAL A 141 -13.32 1.47 9.72
C VAL A 141 -14.73 1.14 10.23
N LEU A 142 -14.92 1.18 11.55
CA LEU A 142 -16.23 0.88 12.17
C LEU A 142 -17.29 1.89 11.75
N MET A 143 -16.98 3.20 11.79
CA MET A 143 -17.90 4.24 11.37
C MET A 143 -18.32 4.06 9.90
N ALA A 144 -17.36 3.86 8.99
CA ALA A 144 -17.66 3.63 7.58
C ALA A 144 -18.46 2.34 7.36
N GLY A 145 -18.12 1.27 8.08
CA GLY A 145 -18.87 0.02 8.07
C GLY A 145 -20.32 0.21 8.50
N CYS A 146 -20.58 0.93 9.59
CA CYS A 146 -21.94 1.23 10.05
C CYS A 146 -22.74 2.06 9.03
N ILE A 147 -22.10 3.03 8.38
CA ILE A 147 -22.75 3.83 7.31
C ILE A 147 -23.20 2.92 6.16
N VAL A 148 -22.34 2.01 5.72
CA VAL A 148 -22.65 1.06 4.65
C VAL A 148 -23.70 0.03 5.10
N ALA A 149 -23.66 -0.39 6.37
CA ALA A 149 -24.59 -1.35 6.93
C ALA A 149 -26.01 -0.78 7.12
N THR A 150 -26.16 0.53 7.29
CA THR A 150 -27.46 1.19 7.52
C THR A 150 -28.52 0.85 6.46
N PRO A 151 -28.27 1.02 5.13
CA PRO A 151 -29.25 0.64 4.11
C PRO A 151 -29.52 -0.88 4.06
N ILE A 152 -28.52 -1.71 4.37
CA ILE A 152 -28.67 -3.17 4.41
C ILE A 152 -29.57 -3.57 5.58
N ALA A 153 -29.32 -3.02 6.76
CA ALA A 153 -30.13 -3.24 7.95
C ALA A 153 -31.56 -2.73 7.75
N ALA A 154 -31.74 -1.57 7.12
CA ALA A 154 -33.07 -1.07 6.76
C ALA A 154 -33.80 -2.03 5.80
N ALA A 155 -33.11 -2.54 4.79
CA ALA A 155 -33.68 -3.50 3.85
C ALA A 155 -34.08 -4.82 4.52
N LEU A 156 -33.28 -5.31 5.48
CA LEU A 156 -33.60 -6.48 6.31
C LEU A 156 -34.80 -6.23 7.22
N ILE A 157 -34.86 -5.07 7.89
CA ILE A 157 -35.96 -4.71 8.79
C ILE A 157 -37.28 -4.55 8.02
N LEU A 158 -37.22 -4.00 6.81
CA LEU A 158 -38.38 -3.80 5.94
C LEU A 158 -38.76 -5.05 5.14
N ASP A 159 -38.04 -6.16 5.33
CA ASP A 159 -38.23 -7.44 4.61
C ASP A 159 -38.37 -7.24 3.09
N LEU A 160 -37.49 -6.42 2.52
CA LEU A 160 -37.54 -6.16 1.07
C LEU A 160 -37.27 -7.46 0.30
N PRO A 161 -37.97 -7.70 -0.83
CA PRO A 161 -37.78 -8.90 -1.63
C PRO A 161 -36.33 -9.01 -2.09
N GLY A 162 -35.74 -10.20 -1.99
CA GLY A 162 -34.37 -10.45 -2.43
C GLY A 162 -33.27 -10.13 -1.41
N VAL A 163 -33.58 -9.57 -0.23
CA VAL A 163 -32.57 -9.30 0.81
C VAL A 163 -32.18 -10.56 1.55
N ASN A 164 -33.17 -11.27 2.06
CA ASN A 164 -33.02 -12.50 2.85
C ASN A 164 -33.14 -13.77 1.99
N ASP A 165 -33.10 -13.61 0.67
CA ASP A 165 -32.99 -14.72 -0.27
C ASP A 165 -31.58 -15.29 -0.15
N LEU A 166 -31.43 -16.21 0.82
CA LEU A 166 -30.16 -16.87 1.12
C LEU A 166 -29.60 -17.46 -0.18
N SER A 167 -28.51 -16.88 -0.68
CA SER A 167 -27.94 -17.38 -1.93
C SER A 167 -27.51 -18.83 -1.69
N PRO A 168 -28.01 -19.80 -2.49
CA PRO A 168 -27.52 -21.16 -2.40
C PRO A 168 -26.01 -21.16 -2.66
N VAL A 169 -25.29 -22.16 -2.14
CA VAL A 169 -23.94 -22.50 -2.59
C VAL A 169 -24.06 -22.99 -4.04
N SER A 170 -24.46 -22.12 -4.97
CA SER A 170 -24.31 -22.38 -6.39
C SER A 170 -22.82 -22.51 -6.57
N GLY A 171 -22.35 -23.73 -6.85
CA GLY A 171 -20.94 -24.08 -6.88
C GLY A 171 -20.10 -23.00 -7.56
N PHE A 172 -18.86 -22.87 -7.12
CA PHE A 172 -17.90 -21.81 -7.47
C PHE A 172 -17.57 -21.66 -8.97
N GLY A 173 -18.33 -22.26 -9.87
CA GLY A 173 -17.90 -22.56 -11.22
C GLY A 173 -16.70 -23.51 -11.19
N ASN A 174 -16.09 -23.70 -12.36
CA ASN A 174 -14.80 -24.37 -12.45
C ASN A 174 -13.72 -23.38 -12.00
N ILE A 175 -13.29 -23.48 -10.74
CA ILE A 175 -12.17 -22.71 -10.21
C ILE A 175 -10.89 -23.55 -10.29
N ALA A 176 -9.80 -22.92 -10.71
CA ALA A 176 -8.51 -23.59 -10.84
C ALA A 176 -7.97 -24.05 -9.49
N ILE A 177 -8.23 -23.29 -8.41
CA ILE A 177 -7.69 -23.56 -7.07
C ILE A 177 -8.83 -23.89 -6.13
N SER A 178 -8.72 -24.97 -5.36
CA SER A 178 -9.71 -25.29 -4.32
C SER A 178 -9.69 -24.24 -3.20
N LEU A 179 -10.87 -24.00 -2.64
CA LEU A 179 -11.10 -22.93 -1.67
C LEU A 179 -10.22 -23.00 -0.43
N GLU A 180 -9.92 -24.22 0.03
CA GLU A 180 -9.03 -24.45 1.17
C GLU A 180 -7.59 -23.95 0.94
N TRP A 181 -7.15 -23.91 -0.32
CA TRP A 181 -5.80 -23.55 -0.73
C TRP A 181 -5.67 -22.10 -1.20
N LEU A 182 -6.79 -21.40 -1.37
CA LEU A 182 -6.80 -20.04 -1.86
C LEU A 182 -6.09 -19.01 -0.93
N PRO A 183 -6.08 -19.09 0.43
CA PRO A 183 -5.21 -18.22 1.22
C PRO A 183 -3.72 -18.42 0.88
N PHE A 184 -3.29 -19.66 0.67
CA PHE A 184 -1.92 -19.94 0.25
C PHE A 184 -1.64 -19.35 -1.15
N ALA A 185 -2.57 -19.52 -2.09
CA ALA A 185 -2.45 -18.92 -3.42
C ALA A 185 -2.39 -17.39 -3.37
N VAL A 186 -3.19 -16.73 -2.53
CA VAL A 186 -3.16 -15.28 -2.34
C VAL A 186 -1.79 -14.83 -1.81
N ALA A 187 -1.22 -15.53 -0.82
CA ALA A 187 0.12 -15.22 -0.31
C ALA A 187 1.19 -15.35 -1.39
N LEU A 188 1.13 -16.41 -2.20
CA LEU A 188 2.02 -16.59 -3.35
C LEU A 188 1.84 -15.49 -4.40
N SER A 189 0.61 -15.11 -4.73
CA SER A 189 0.31 -14.00 -5.64
C SER A 189 0.85 -12.67 -5.14
N VAL A 190 0.75 -12.39 -3.84
CA VAL A 190 1.28 -11.17 -3.23
C VAL A 190 2.80 -11.12 -3.38
N GLY A 191 3.49 -12.22 -3.05
CA GLY A 191 4.94 -12.35 -3.22
C GLY A 191 5.36 -12.28 -4.69
N ALA A 192 4.59 -12.90 -5.58
CA ALA A 192 4.84 -12.89 -7.01
C ALA A 192 4.66 -11.50 -7.63
N SER A 193 3.59 -10.81 -7.24
CA SER A 193 3.30 -9.43 -7.62
C SER A 193 4.40 -8.47 -7.13
N TRP A 194 4.98 -8.74 -5.97
CA TRP A 194 6.16 -8.02 -5.49
C TRP A 194 7.40 -8.32 -6.35
N ALA A 195 7.67 -9.60 -6.67
CA ALA A 195 8.85 -9.98 -7.45
C ALA A 195 8.84 -9.39 -8.86
N VAL A 196 7.71 -9.47 -9.59
CA VAL A 196 7.60 -8.87 -10.94
C VAL A 196 7.71 -7.35 -10.89
N ALA A 197 7.22 -6.72 -9.81
CA ALA A 197 7.35 -5.28 -9.61
C ALA A 197 8.78 -4.85 -9.30
N HIS A 198 9.45 -5.55 -8.39
CA HIS A 198 10.78 -5.21 -7.93
C HIS A 198 11.83 -5.51 -9.01
N ASN A 199 11.72 -6.64 -9.70
CA ASN A 199 12.74 -7.10 -10.64
C ASN A 199 12.56 -6.55 -12.04
N TYR A 200 11.31 -6.31 -12.47
CA TYR A 200 11.00 -5.94 -13.86
C TYR A 200 10.20 -4.65 -14.00
N ASN A 201 9.89 -3.94 -12.90
CA ASN A 201 9.01 -2.76 -12.91
C ASN A 201 7.63 -3.05 -13.55
N LEU A 202 7.17 -4.30 -13.44
CA LEU A 202 5.85 -4.72 -13.92
C LEU A 202 4.79 -4.56 -12.83
N ARG A 203 3.53 -4.66 -13.25
CA ARG A 203 2.35 -4.63 -12.37
C ARG A 203 1.44 -5.79 -12.76
N SER A 204 0.58 -6.24 -11.86
CA SER A 204 -0.18 -7.49 -11.98
C SER A 204 -1.64 -7.32 -11.54
N GLY A 205 -2.21 -6.12 -11.72
CA GLY A 205 -3.59 -5.83 -11.33
C GLY A 205 -3.77 -5.79 -9.81
N GLY A 206 -2.84 -5.12 -9.10
CA GLY A 206 -2.75 -5.13 -7.64
C GLY A 206 -1.95 -6.31 -7.10
N PHE A 207 -1.97 -6.50 -5.78
CA PHE A 207 -1.24 -7.61 -5.13
C PHE A 207 -1.96 -8.96 -5.24
N VAL A 208 -3.25 -8.92 -5.59
CA VAL A 208 -4.17 -10.07 -5.56
C VAL A 208 -4.74 -10.37 -6.94
N GLY A 209 -4.61 -9.43 -7.89
CA GLY A 209 -5.19 -9.58 -9.22
C GLY A 209 -4.66 -10.81 -9.96
N ALA A 210 -3.38 -11.14 -9.75
CA ALA A 210 -2.77 -12.35 -10.29
C ALA A 210 -3.40 -13.65 -9.75
N ALA A 211 -3.62 -13.77 -8.44
CA ALA A 211 -4.33 -14.92 -7.86
C ALA A 211 -5.75 -15.04 -8.42
N PHE A 212 -6.52 -13.95 -8.45
CA PHE A 212 -7.89 -13.98 -8.95
C PHE A 212 -7.98 -14.30 -10.44
N THR A 213 -7.12 -13.71 -11.26
CA THR A 213 -7.07 -14.02 -12.69
C THR A 213 -6.62 -15.47 -12.92
N GLY A 214 -5.65 -15.94 -12.12
CA GLY A 214 -5.19 -17.32 -12.15
C GLY A 214 -6.28 -18.32 -11.75
N MET A 215 -7.10 -17.99 -10.75
CA MET A 215 -8.23 -18.80 -10.31
C MET A 215 -9.24 -19.04 -11.44
N PHE A 216 -9.37 -18.07 -12.34
CA PHE A 216 -10.23 -18.13 -13.52
C PHE A 216 -9.58 -18.80 -14.73
N MET A 217 -8.35 -19.33 -14.64
CA MET A 217 -7.78 -20.06 -15.78
C MET A 217 -8.57 -21.34 -16.11
N ALA A 218 -9.36 -21.85 -15.17
CA ALA A 218 -10.28 -22.96 -15.41
C ALA A 218 -11.53 -22.55 -16.23
N ASP A 219 -11.82 -21.25 -16.31
CA ASP A 219 -12.85 -20.67 -17.17
C ASP A 219 -12.28 -19.42 -17.89
N PRO A 220 -11.64 -19.61 -19.07
CA PRO A 220 -10.99 -18.53 -19.81
C PRO A 220 -11.92 -17.35 -20.14
N TRP A 221 -13.24 -17.58 -20.23
CA TRP A 221 -14.19 -16.53 -20.54
C TRP A 221 -14.23 -15.46 -19.44
N GLN A 222 -14.15 -15.85 -18.16
CA GLN A 222 -14.10 -14.91 -17.04
C GLN A 222 -12.88 -13.98 -17.10
N VAL A 223 -11.73 -14.51 -17.53
CA VAL A 223 -10.51 -13.70 -17.72
C VAL A 223 -10.71 -12.71 -18.87
N VAL A 224 -11.27 -13.15 -20.00
CA VAL A 224 -11.55 -12.26 -21.14
C VAL A 224 -12.48 -11.14 -20.71
N VAL A 225 -13.60 -11.46 -20.04
CA VAL A 225 -14.54 -10.45 -19.56
C VAL A 225 -13.89 -9.49 -18.57
N ALA A 226 -13.11 -10.00 -17.62
CA ALA A 226 -12.42 -9.13 -16.66
C ALA A 226 -11.47 -8.15 -17.36
N LEU A 227 -10.77 -8.60 -18.40
CA LEU A 227 -9.86 -7.76 -19.19
C LEU A 227 -10.60 -6.76 -20.09
N THR A 228 -11.73 -7.13 -20.68
CA THR A 228 -12.54 -6.20 -21.48
C THR A 228 -13.12 -5.08 -20.60
N ILE A 229 -13.66 -5.43 -19.43
CA ILE A 229 -14.13 -4.45 -18.45
C ILE A 229 -12.97 -3.59 -17.95
N ALA A 230 -11.77 -4.16 -17.73
CA ALA A 230 -10.60 -3.39 -17.31
C ALA A 230 -10.16 -2.38 -18.39
N LEU A 231 -10.18 -2.78 -19.67
CA LEU A 231 -9.87 -1.92 -20.79
C LEU A 231 -10.90 -0.79 -20.92
N ALA A 232 -12.19 -1.12 -20.87
CA ALA A 232 -13.27 -0.12 -20.91
C ALA A 232 -13.17 0.86 -19.73
N THR A 233 -12.94 0.36 -18.52
CA THR A 233 -12.72 1.16 -17.32
C THR A 233 -11.51 2.08 -17.49
N TRP A 234 -10.40 1.55 -18.00
CA TRP A 234 -9.20 2.34 -18.27
C TRP A 234 -9.50 3.45 -19.28
N LEU A 235 -10.18 3.17 -20.39
CA LEU A 235 -10.55 4.18 -21.38
C LEU A 235 -11.45 5.26 -20.77
N ILE A 236 -12.53 4.87 -20.08
CA ILE A 236 -13.48 5.80 -19.47
C ILE A 236 -12.77 6.66 -18.43
N VAL A 237 -12.08 6.07 -17.47
CA VAL A 237 -11.50 6.83 -16.36
C VAL A 237 -10.27 7.61 -16.82
N ALA A 238 -9.34 6.97 -17.53
CA ALA A 238 -8.07 7.59 -17.89
C ALA A 238 -8.16 8.57 -19.06
N LYS A 239 -9.03 8.32 -20.05
CA LYS A 239 -9.16 9.18 -21.24
C LYS A 239 -10.32 10.17 -21.15
N VAL A 240 -11.37 9.85 -20.40
CA VAL A 240 -12.53 10.73 -20.27
C VAL A 240 -12.54 11.42 -18.90
N LEU A 241 -12.75 10.69 -17.79
CA LEU A 241 -12.95 11.34 -16.48
C LEU A 241 -11.72 12.13 -16.01
N MET A 242 -10.50 11.62 -16.20
CA MET A 242 -9.28 12.33 -15.82
C MET A 242 -9.07 13.64 -16.61
N ASN A 243 -9.68 13.78 -17.79
CA ASN A 243 -9.66 15.03 -18.56
C ASN A 243 -10.69 16.05 -18.05
N HIS A 244 -11.75 15.60 -17.39
CA HIS A 244 -12.84 16.47 -16.91
C HIS A 244 -12.79 16.71 -15.40
N MET A 245 -12.06 15.86 -14.65
CA MET A 245 -12.04 15.86 -13.20
C MET A 245 -10.63 15.66 -12.65
N ILE A 246 -10.35 16.31 -11.52
CA ILE A 246 -9.08 16.18 -10.78
C ILE A 246 -9.05 14.84 -10.02
N LEU A 247 -8.65 13.79 -10.73
CA LEU A 247 -8.55 12.42 -10.20
C LEU A 247 -7.09 12.02 -9.99
N PHE A 248 -6.60 12.16 -8.76
CA PHE A 248 -5.26 11.75 -8.35
C PHE A 248 -5.28 10.80 -7.14
N GLY A 249 -4.19 10.04 -6.98
CA GLY A 249 -3.99 9.18 -5.80
C GLY A 249 -5.13 8.20 -5.55
N ARG A 250 -5.75 8.30 -4.36
CA ARG A 250 -6.88 7.46 -3.94
C ARG A 250 -8.15 7.76 -4.74
N ARG A 251 -8.40 9.02 -5.16
CA ARG A 251 -9.59 9.38 -5.96
C ARG A 251 -9.63 8.58 -7.26
N LYS A 252 -8.52 8.61 -8.00
CA LYS A 252 -8.35 7.85 -9.25
C LYS A 252 -8.62 6.36 -9.05
N PHE A 253 -8.06 5.79 -7.99
CA PHE A 253 -8.22 4.37 -7.70
C PHE A 253 -9.67 4.01 -7.35
N SER A 254 -10.35 4.80 -6.52
CA SER A 254 -11.78 4.62 -6.23
C SER A 254 -12.63 4.75 -7.49
N SER A 255 -12.36 5.75 -8.35
CA SER A 255 -13.09 5.92 -9.60
C SER A 255 -12.91 4.72 -10.55
N MET A 256 -11.70 4.16 -10.65
CA MET A 256 -11.46 2.93 -11.42
C MET A 256 -12.31 1.77 -10.90
N LEU A 257 -12.37 1.57 -9.57
CA LEU A 257 -13.17 0.50 -8.97
C LEU A 257 -14.67 0.73 -9.11
N LEU A 258 -15.15 1.96 -8.96
CA LEU A 258 -16.57 2.29 -9.08
C LEU A 258 -17.05 2.16 -10.53
N VAL A 259 -16.26 2.64 -11.50
CA VAL A 259 -16.60 2.50 -12.92
C VAL A 259 -16.54 1.04 -13.35
N SER A 260 -15.52 0.27 -12.95
CA SER A 260 -15.48 -1.17 -13.27
C SER A 260 -16.66 -1.91 -12.66
N SER A 261 -17.00 -1.59 -11.41
CA SER A 261 -18.15 -2.19 -10.72
C SER A 261 -19.46 -1.85 -11.42
N ALA A 262 -19.64 -0.60 -11.85
CA ALA A 262 -20.84 -0.17 -12.57
C ALA A 262 -20.98 -0.90 -13.91
N ILE A 263 -19.89 -1.05 -14.68
CA ILE A 263 -19.89 -1.77 -15.96
C ILE A 263 -20.18 -3.25 -15.74
N ALA A 264 -19.48 -3.90 -14.80
CA ALA A 264 -19.66 -5.32 -14.50
C ALA A 264 -21.08 -5.62 -14.01
N TRP A 265 -21.60 -4.79 -13.09
CA TRP A 265 -22.94 -4.99 -12.54
C TRP A 265 -24.04 -4.73 -13.58
N SER A 266 -23.89 -3.70 -14.42
CA SER A 266 -24.79 -3.47 -15.55
C SER A 266 -24.75 -4.62 -16.54
N GLY A 267 -23.56 -5.17 -16.81
CA GLY A 267 -23.36 -6.33 -17.67
C GLY A 267 -24.09 -7.57 -17.16
N LEU A 268 -24.15 -7.81 -15.84
CA LEU A 268 -24.92 -8.92 -15.27
C LEU A 268 -26.43 -8.78 -15.52
N TRP A 269 -26.97 -7.57 -15.54
CA TRP A 269 -28.41 -7.35 -15.75
C TRP A 269 -28.81 -7.31 -17.23
N VAL A 270 -27.93 -6.75 -18.08
CA VAL A 270 -28.14 -6.60 -19.53
C VAL A 270 -27.75 -7.87 -20.29
N GLY A 271 -26.69 -8.54 -19.86
CA GLY A 271 -26.11 -9.71 -20.53
C GLY A 271 -27.16 -10.79 -20.75
N ASP A 272 -27.85 -11.21 -19.69
CA ASP A 272 -28.84 -12.28 -19.76
C ASP A 272 -30.10 -11.92 -20.59
N ARG A 273 -30.40 -10.63 -20.74
CA ARG A 273 -31.58 -10.15 -21.47
C ARG A 273 -31.35 -9.85 -22.94
N PHE A 274 -30.11 -9.50 -23.32
CA PHE A 274 -29.83 -8.91 -24.63
C PHE A 274 -28.61 -9.49 -25.33
N LEU A 275 -27.70 -10.17 -24.61
CA LEU A 275 -26.52 -10.80 -25.18
C LEU A 275 -26.67 -12.30 -24.99
N ASP A 276 -26.85 -13.03 -26.10
CA ASP A 276 -27.01 -14.50 -26.16
C ASP A 276 -25.67 -15.22 -25.84
N ALA A 277 -25.02 -14.81 -24.74
CA ALA A 277 -23.61 -15.01 -24.45
C ALA A 277 -23.38 -15.68 -23.08
N ASN A 278 -24.36 -16.40 -22.54
CA ASN A 278 -24.29 -17.15 -21.27
C ASN A 278 -23.59 -16.36 -20.14
N TRP A 279 -23.87 -15.05 -20.07
CA TRP A 279 -23.10 -14.11 -19.24
C TRP A 279 -23.23 -14.44 -17.75
N GLN A 280 -24.44 -14.86 -17.34
CA GLN A 280 -24.76 -15.24 -15.97
C GLN A 280 -24.14 -16.58 -15.57
N GLU A 281 -23.93 -17.52 -16.50
CA GLU A 281 -23.29 -18.81 -16.21
C GLU A 281 -21.81 -18.63 -15.81
N HIS A 282 -21.14 -17.65 -16.40
CA HIS A 282 -19.71 -17.41 -16.19
C HIS A 282 -19.43 -16.33 -15.13
N LEU A 283 -20.31 -15.33 -14.97
CA LEU A 283 -20.08 -14.21 -14.03
C LEU A 283 -21.05 -14.19 -12.84
N GLY A 284 -22.10 -15.00 -12.89
CA GLY A 284 -23.14 -15.11 -11.86
C GLY A 284 -22.83 -16.13 -10.77
N VAL A 285 -21.70 -16.85 -10.83
CA VAL A 285 -21.27 -17.80 -9.79
C VAL A 285 -21.15 -17.08 -8.43
N GLY A 286 -22.04 -17.46 -7.50
CA GLY A 286 -22.44 -16.68 -6.33
C GLY A 286 -21.32 -16.26 -5.38
N SER A 287 -20.20 -16.98 -5.41
CA SER A 287 -19.07 -16.81 -4.51
C SER A 287 -17.85 -16.11 -5.11
N LEU A 288 -17.96 -15.64 -6.36
CA LEU A 288 -17.01 -14.77 -7.04
C LEU A 288 -17.61 -13.40 -7.36
N ALA A 289 -18.78 -13.07 -6.80
CA ALA A 289 -19.54 -11.85 -7.08
C ALA A 289 -18.72 -10.55 -7.00
N LEU A 290 -17.67 -10.52 -6.18
CA LEU A 290 -16.77 -9.37 -6.02
C LEU A 290 -15.65 -9.31 -7.04
N THR A 291 -15.26 -10.43 -7.63
CA THR A 291 -14.12 -10.48 -8.52
C THR A 291 -14.40 -9.72 -9.83
N PRO A 292 -15.56 -9.88 -10.52
CA PRO A 292 -15.92 -9.04 -11.65
C PRO A 292 -16.00 -7.55 -11.31
N LEU A 293 -16.30 -7.19 -10.05
CA LEU A 293 -16.42 -5.79 -9.63
C LEU A 293 -15.05 -5.16 -9.33
N LEU A 294 -14.18 -5.89 -8.64
CA LEU A 294 -12.91 -5.38 -8.13
C LEU A 294 -11.73 -5.64 -9.07
N LEU A 295 -11.58 -6.86 -9.59
CA LEU A 295 -10.43 -7.26 -10.40
C LEU A 295 -10.22 -6.35 -11.62
N PRO A 296 -11.25 -6.04 -12.43
CA PRO A 296 -11.05 -5.18 -13.60
C PRO A 296 -10.60 -3.77 -13.22
N GLY A 297 -11.14 -3.20 -12.14
CA GLY A 297 -10.73 -1.88 -11.66
C GLY A 297 -9.30 -1.85 -11.11
N LEU A 298 -8.85 -2.94 -10.46
CA LEU A 298 -7.45 -3.08 -10.05
C LEU A 298 -6.50 -3.14 -11.26
N ILE A 299 -6.85 -3.93 -12.28
CA ILE A 299 -6.11 -4.07 -13.54
C ILE A 299 -6.07 -2.71 -14.26
N ALA A 300 -7.20 -2.04 -14.42
CA ALA A 300 -7.32 -0.74 -15.07
C ALA A 300 -6.46 0.33 -14.37
N ASN A 301 -6.47 0.38 -13.03
CA ASN A 301 -5.62 1.31 -12.28
C ASN A 301 -4.13 1.02 -12.49
N ASP A 302 -3.71 -0.24 -12.50
CA ASP A 302 -2.30 -0.58 -12.74
C ASP A 302 -1.88 -0.31 -14.18
N ALA A 303 -2.78 -0.51 -15.14
CA ALA A 303 -2.57 -0.18 -16.55
C ALA A 303 -2.33 1.32 -16.71
N GLN A 304 -3.11 2.14 -16.01
CA GLN A 304 -2.92 3.60 -16.00
C GLN A 304 -1.65 4.08 -15.29
N ARG A 305 -1.09 3.29 -14.37
CA ARG A 305 0.16 3.63 -13.68
C ARG A 305 1.41 3.20 -14.45
N THR A 306 1.24 2.34 -15.46
CA THR A 306 2.33 1.82 -16.28
C THR A 306 1.89 1.81 -17.74
N SER A 307 1.46 0.65 -18.23
CA SER A 307 0.85 0.48 -19.55
C SER A 307 0.05 -0.83 -19.55
N PRO A 308 -1.03 -0.96 -20.33
CA PRO A 308 -1.82 -2.19 -20.41
C PRO A 308 -0.97 -3.43 -20.71
N LEU A 309 -0.04 -3.35 -21.67
CA LEU A 309 0.81 -4.47 -22.06
C LEU A 309 1.71 -4.96 -20.91
N ARG A 310 2.35 -4.04 -20.18
CA ARG A 310 3.19 -4.41 -19.02
C ARG A 310 2.39 -5.04 -17.89
N VAL A 311 1.13 -4.63 -17.72
CA VAL A 311 0.24 -5.27 -16.75
C VAL A 311 -0.11 -6.69 -17.17
N MET A 312 -0.42 -6.92 -18.45
CA MET A 312 -0.67 -8.25 -18.98
C MET A 312 0.50 -9.20 -18.75
N ILE A 313 1.73 -8.76 -19.04
CA ILE A 313 2.94 -9.58 -18.81
C ILE A 313 3.08 -9.91 -17.32
N GLY A 314 2.93 -8.92 -16.44
CA GLY A 314 3.02 -9.14 -14.99
C GLY A 314 1.91 -10.03 -14.45
N LEU A 315 0.70 -9.91 -15.00
CA LEU A 315 -0.47 -10.72 -14.63
C LEU A 315 -0.29 -12.19 -15.02
N VAL A 316 0.20 -12.45 -16.25
CA VAL A 316 0.50 -13.80 -16.73
C VAL A 316 1.62 -14.42 -15.90
N LEU A 317 2.75 -13.73 -15.73
CA LEU A 317 3.89 -14.27 -14.97
C LEU A 317 3.52 -14.57 -13.51
N ALA A 318 2.91 -13.61 -12.81
CA ALA A 318 2.55 -13.79 -11.40
C ALA A 318 1.38 -14.76 -11.22
N GLY A 319 0.39 -14.74 -12.11
CA GLY A 319 -0.79 -15.61 -12.06
C GLY A 319 -0.44 -17.06 -12.35
N SER A 320 0.31 -17.33 -13.42
CA SER A 320 0.76 -18.69 -13.76
C SER A 320 1.62 -19.28 -12.65
N PHE A 321 2.55 -18.52 -12.06
CA PHE A 321 3.32 -18.98 -10.90
C PHE A 321 2.41 -19.28 -9.71
N SER A 322 1.53 -18.34 -9.34
CA SER A 322 0.67 -18.48 -8.16
C SER A 322 -0.23 -19.72 -8.21
N VAL A 323 -0.84 -20.01 -9.38
CA VAL A 323 -1.73 -21.18 -9.56
C VAL A 323 -0.92 -22.47 -9.54
N THR A 324 0.10 -22.56 -10.39
CA THR A 324 0.84 -23.82 -10.58
C THR A 324 1.69 -24.18 -9.36
N ALA A 325 2.23 -23.20 -8.62
CA ALA A 325 2.90 -23.45 -7.36
C ALA A 325 1.91 -23.92 -6.27
N THR A 326 0.68 -23.38 -6.26
CA THR A 326 -0.36 -23.86 -5.34
C THR A 326 -0.71 -25.32 -5.63
N TRP A 327 -0.95 -25.68 -6.89
CA TRP A 327 -1.19 -27.07 -7.29
C TRP A 327 -0.04 -28.01 -6.93
N TRP A 328 1.20 -27.56 -7.06
CA TRP A 328 2.35 -28.38 -6.72
C TRP A 328 2.40 -28.66 -5.22
N VAL A 329 2.23 -27.65 -4.38
CA VAL A 329 2.20 -27.86 -2.91
C VAL A 329 1.00 -28.72 -2.52
N GLN A 330 -0.18 -28.45 -3.10
CA GLN A 330 -1.38 -29.25 -2.89
C GLN A 330 -1.16 -30.73 -3.25
N SER A 331 -0.57 -31.01 -4.41
CA SER A 331 -0.20 -32.36 -4.85
C SER A 331 0.72 -33.06 -3.86
N GLY A 332 1.71 -32.35 -3.31
CA GLY A 332 2.62 -32.90 -2.30
C GLY A 332 1.94 -33.21 -0.95
N VAL A 333 0.93 -32.43 -0.57
CA VAL A 333 0.22 -32.60 0.72
C VAL A 333 -0.91 -33.62 0.64
N ILE A 334 -1.66 -33.65 -0.46
CA ILE A 334 -2.80 -34.57 -0.64
C ILE A 334 -2.33 -35.93 -1.19
N GLY A 335 -1.17 -35.99 -1.85
CA GLY A 335 -0.65 -37.22 -2.47
C GLY A 335 -1.14 -37.48 -3.89
N GLU A 336 -1.95 -36.57 -4.45
CA GLU A 336 -2.43 -36.65 -5.83
C GLU A 336 -1.34 -36.25 -6.83
N PRO A 337 -1.09 -37.02 -7.91
CA PRO A 337 -0.01 -36.73 -8.85
C PRO A 337 -0.31 -35.48 -9.72
N LEU A 338 0.54 -34.45 -9.62
CA LEU A 338 0.50 -33.31 -10.54
C LEU A 338 1.30 -33.57 -11.82
N HIS A 339 0.68 -33.29 -12.97
CA HIS A 339 1.30 -33.41 -14.29
C HIS A 339 2.65 -32.63 -14.34
N PRO A 340 3.75 -33.24 -14.86
CA PRO A 340 5.07 -32.62 -14.89
C PRO A 340 5.12 -31.26 -15.58
N GLY A 341 4.28 -31.04 -16.59
CA GLY A 341 4.16 -29.76 -17.28
C GLY A 341 3.80 -28.59 -16.35
N TRP A 342 2.94 -28.80 -15.35
CA TRP A 342 2.59 -27.74 -14.40
C TRP A 342 3.72 -27.44 -13.40
N LYS A 343 4.48 -28.46 -13.01
CA LYS A 343 5.71 -28.27 -12.22
C LYS A 343 6.73 -27.46 -13.02
N LEU A 344 6.90 -27.77 -14.31
CA LEU A 344 7.76 -27.03 -15.21
C LEU A 344 7.33 -25.56 -15.33
N VAL A 345 6.04 -25.28 -15.52
CA VAL A 345 5.51 -23.90 -15.57
C VAL A 345 5.81 -23.16 -14.26
N ALA A 346 5.58 -23.78 -13.10
CA ALA A 346 5.88 -23.18 -11.80
C ALA A 346 7.38 -22.86 -11.67
N THR A 347 8.25 -23.80 -12.02
CA THR A 347 9.71 -23.61 -11.97
C THR A 347 10.16 -22.51 -12.94
N VAL A 348 9.72 -22.55 -14.20
CA VAL A 348 10.11 -21.59 -15.23
C VAL A 348 9.66 -20.18 -14.85
N THR A 349 8.41 -19.99 -14.44
CA THR A 349 7.90 -18.69 -14.02
C THR A 349 8.62 -18.16 -12.77
N PHE A 350 8.93 -19.02 -11.80
CA PHE A 350 9.76 -18.67 -10.64
C PHE A 350 11.17 -18.24 -11.06
N CYS A 351 11.83 -19.02 -11.91
CA CYS A 351 13.17 -18.71 -12.42
C CYS A 351 13.18 -17.39 -13.18
N ILE A 352 12.19 -17.14 -14.04
CA ILE A 352 12.03 -15.85 -14.75
C ILE A 352 11.88 -14.73 -13.73
N MET A 353 10.97 -14.87 -12.75
CA MET A 353 10.71 -13.81 -11.78
C MET A 353 11.95 -13.43 -10.97
N PHE A 354 12.82 -14.39 -10.63
CA PHE A 354 14.00 -14.19 -9.78
C PHE A 354 15.34 -14.30 -10.54
N ALA A 355 15.33 -14.23 -11.87
CA ALA A 355 16.51 -14.44 -12.72
C ALA A 355 17.69 -13.51 -12.35
N LYS A 356 17.40 -12.27 -11.96
CA LYS A 356 18.42 -11.29 -11.54
C LYS A 356 19.12 -11.69 -10.24
N GLN A 357 18.37 -12.20 -9.27
CA GLN A 357 18.90 -12.72 -8.01
C GLN A 357 19.79 -13.93 -8.25
N PHE A 358 19.34 -14.87 -9.10
CA PHE A 358 20.13 -16.04 -9.45
C PHE A 358 21.44 -15.66 -10.15
N SER A 359 21.37 -14.73 -11.12
CA SER A 359 22.57 -14.25 -11.83
C SER A 359 23.58 -13.63 -10.86
N GLY A 360 23.12 -12.85 -9.88
CA GLY A 360 23.97 -12.28 -8.84
C GLY A 360 24.63 -13.34 -7.94
N ILE A 361 23.89 -14.38 -7.54
CA ILE A 361 24.42 -15.49 -6.74
C ILE A 361 25.48 -16.27 -7.53
N VAL A 362 25.23 -16.58 -8.79
CA VAL A 362 26.18 -17.30 -9.65
C VAL A 362 27.46 -16.48 -9.85
N LEU A 363 27.36 -15.16 -10.06
CA LEU A 363 28.51 -14.28 -10.21
C LEU A 363 29.36 -14.22 -8.92
N LEU A 364 28.70 -14.12 -7.76
CA LEU A 364 29.36 -14.11 -6.45
C LEU A 364 30.05 -15.45 -6.14
N THR A 365 29.38 -16.57 -6.41
CA THR A 365 29.95 -17.91 -6.22
C THR A 365 31.10 -18.18 -7.19
N GLY A 366 30.99 -17.76 -8.46
CA GLY A 366 32.06 -17.85 -9.44
C GLY A 366 33.29 -17.02 -9.04
N SER A 367 33.09 -15.79 -8.53
CA SER A 367 34.18 -14.95 -8.04
C SER A 367 34.87 -15.53 -6.79
N ARG A 368 34.13 -16.20 -5.89
CA ARG A 368 34.70 -16.89 -4.72
C ARG A 368 35.47 -18.16 -5.08
N LEU A 369 35.08 -18.87 -6.15
CA LEU A 369 35.79 -20.05 -6.64
C LEU A 369 37.06 -19.69 -7.43
N LEU A 370 37.08 -18.53 -8.09
CA LEU A 370 38.24 -18.03 -8.84
C LEU A 370 39.19 -17.16 -7.99
N ALA A 371 38.73 -16.65 -6.84
CA ALA A 371 39.59 -16.00 -5.86
C ALA A 371 40.40 -17.05 -5.10
N ALA A 372 41.59 -17.38 -5.61
CA ALA A 372 42.61 -18.03 -4.80
C ALA A 372 42.82 -17.20 -3.50
N PRO A 373 43.05 -17.85 -2.34
CA PRO A 373 43.22 -17.14 -1.09
C PRO A 373 44.54 -16.36 -1.16
N LYS A 374 44.48 -15.08 -1.56
CA LYS A 374 45.55 -14.14 -1.26
C LYS A 374 45.38 -13.73 0.18
N THR A 375 45.92 -14.54 1.08
CA THR A 375 46.32 -14.12 2.42
C THR A 375 47.31 -12.97 2.27
N VAL A 376 46.81 -11.74 2.18
CA VAL A 376 47.63 -10.56 2.46
C VAL A 376 47.68 -10.46 3.98
N ILE A 377 48.64 -11.18 4.57
CA ILE A 377 49.11 -10.89 5.92
C ILE A 377 49.83 -9.54 5.80
N ALA A 378 49.12 -8.45 6.06
CA ALA A 378 49.76 -7.16 6.26
C ALA A 378 50.47 -7.22 7.62
N PHE A 379 51.77 -7.50 7.59
CA PHE A 379 52.64 -7.39 8.75
C PHE A 379 52.70 -5.90 9.12
N VAL A 380 51.92 -5.50 10.12
CA VAL A 380 52.03 -4.16 10.72
C VAL A 380 53.36 -4.11 11.45
N ARG A 381 54.39 -3.59 10.76
CA ARG A 381 55.69 -3.28 11.35
C ARG A 381 55.49 -2.05 12.23
N SER A 382 55.60 -2.21 13.54
CA SER A 382 55.55 -1.12 14.51
C SER A 382 56.62 -0.07 14.15
N ILE A 383 56.19 1.14 13.79
CA ILE A 383 57.08 2.32 13.68
C ILE A 383 57.04 3.03 15.03
N PRO A 384 58.21 3.40 15.62
CA PRO A 384 58.24 4.00 16.96
C PRO A 384 57.66 5.41 16.95
N SER A 385 56.98 5.75 18.04
CA SER A 385 56.59 7.11 18.41
C SER A 385 57.81 7.99 18.68
N GLN A 386 57.98 9.09 17.91
CA GLN A 386 58.51 10.40 18.37
C GLN A 386 58.62 11.42 17.20
N ALA A 387 57.79 12.50 17.27
CA ALA A 387 57.94 13.94 16.92
C ALA A 387 58.68 14.40 15.61
N PRO A 388 58.45 15.63 15.04
CA PRO A 388 57.93 16.87 15.64
C PRO A 388 56.87 17.64 14.79
N ALA A 389 56.48 18.82 15.27
CA ALA A 389 55.47 19.71 14.71
C ALA A 389 55.91 20.55 13.47
N ALA A 390 54.89 20.92 12.68
CA ALA A 390 54.78 22.02 11.68
C ALA A 390 55.43 21.84 10.28
N PRO A 391 55.02 22.57 9.20
CA PRO A 391 53.96 23.60 9.06
C PRO A 391 52.90 23.29 7.96
N GLY A 392 51.82 24.09 7.94
CA GLY A 392 50.63 23.88 7.12
C GLY A 392 50.80 24.03 5.61
N LEU A 393 49.91 23.35 4.87
CA LEU A 393 49.56 23.69 3.50
C LEU A 393 48.12 24.22 3.51
N ALA A 394 48.01 25.55 3.52
CA ALA A 394 46.77 26.28 3.35
C ALA A 394 46.26 26.08 1.91
N LEU A 395 45.04 25.56 1.76
CA LEU A 395 44.21 25.91 0.61
C LEU A 395 43.33 27.07 1.07
N ALA A 396 43.58 28.24 0.48
CA ALA A 396 42.98 29.51 0.83
C ALA A 396 41.45 29.49 0.66
N HIS A 397 40.74 29.69 1.77
CA HIS A 397 39.43 30.32 1.73
C HIS A 397 39.65 31.82 1.52
N ALA A 398 39.18 32.34 0.39
CA ALA A 398 39.04 33.78 0.21
C ALA A 398 37.98 34.28 1.18
N THR A 399 38.43 35.07 2.15
CA THR A 399 37.63 35.81 3.12
C THR A 399 36.96 36.99 2.44
N ALA A 400 35.64 37.10 2.59
CA ALA A 400 35.00 38.41 2.73
C ALA A 400 34.77 38.62 4.23
N ASP A 401 35.45 39.63 4.76
CA ASP A 401 35.46 40.08 6.14
C ASP A 401 34.07 40.24 6.74
N THR A 402 33.83 39.63 7.90
CA THR A 402 33.42 40.34 9.13
C THR A 402 33.52 39.38 10.31
N GLY A 403 34.33 39.75 11.29
CA GLY A 403 34.71 38.88 12.40
C GLY A 403 33.56 38.44 13.29
N THR A 404 33.57 37.17 13.64
CA THR A 404 33.23 36.65 14.97
C THR A 404 33.67 35.19 15.04
N GLU A 405 34.48 34.84 16.04
CA GLU A 405 34.89 33.47 16.33
C GLU A 405 33.65 32.59 16.60
N ALA A 406 33.20 31.85 15.60
CA ALA A 406 32.17 30.82 15.76
C ALA A 406 32.88 29.49 16.07
N GLY A 407 32.79 29.04 17.32
CA GLY A 407 33.29 27.73 17.74
C GLY A 407 32.80 26.62 16.79
N ALA A 408 33.71 25.74 16.39
CA ALA A 408 33.41 24.62 15.51
C ALA A 408 32.33 23.73 16.17
N TRP A 409 31.11 23.81 15.65
CA TRP A 409 30.04 22.90 16.06
C TRP A 409 30.36 21.54 15.46
N ASP A 410 30.63 20.55 16.31
CA ASP A 410 30.66 19.14 15.91
C ASP A 410 29.38 18.86 15.12
N THR A 411 29.52 18.47 13.85
CA THR A 411 28.33 18.16 13.06
C THR A 411 27.70 16.89 13.63
N PRO A 412 26.37 16.70 13.48
CA PRO A 412 25.72 15.45 13.86
C PRO A 412 26.38 14.21 13.22
N TRP A 413 27.04 14.39 12.08
CA TRP A 413 27.86 13.38 11.42
C TRP A 413 29.12 13.04 12.23
N ASP A 414 29.91 14.03 12.65
CA ASP A 414 31.16 13.83 13.42
C ASP A 414 30.91 13.15 14.77
N ALA A 415 29.79 13.46 15.41
CA ALA A 415 29.36 12.82 16.64
C ALA A 415 28.91 11.37 16.43
N TRP A 416 28.29 11.05 15.28
CA TRP A 416 27.86 9.70 14.95
C TRP A 416 29.02 8.81 14.47
N ALA A 417 29.90 9.35 13.62
CA ALA A 417 31.06 8.66 13.05
C ALA A 417 32.03 8.20 14.14
N ARG A 418 32.28 9.04 15.16
CA ARG A 418 33.09 8.67 16.34
C ARG A 418 32.50 7.51 17.15
N ARG A 419 31.17 7.36 17.18
CA ARG A 419 30.50 6.24 17.87
C ARG A 419 30.45 4.97 17.04
N HIS A 420 30.62 5.06 15.72
CA HIS A 420 30.49 3.95 14.78
C HIS A 420 31.68 3.89 13.79
N PRO A 421 32.93 3.80 14.28
CA PRO A 421 34.12 3.97 13.44
C PRO A 421 34.24 2.89 12.34
N ALA A 422 33.72 1.68 12.60
CA ALA A 422 33.71 0.59 11.62
C ALA A 422 32.79 0.85 10.40
N PHE A 423 31.78 1.72 10.54
CA PHE A 423 30.82 2.04 9.48
C PHE A 423 31.05 3.43 8.88
N ALA A 424 31.76 4.30 9.60
CA ALA A 424 32.08 5.65 9.14
C ALA A 424 32.96 5.62 7.89
N ALA A 425 33.98 4.76 7.87
CA ALA A 425 34.87 4.61 6.71
C ALA A 425 34.13 4.13 5.45
N ASP A 426 33.29 3.10 5.57
CA ASP A 426 32.48 2.57 4.46
C ASP A 426 31.47 3.62 3.95
N ALA A 427 30.89 4.42 4.86
CA ALA A 427 29.95 5.46 4.50
C ALA A 427 30.64 6.65 3.80
N GLU A 428 31.81 7.06 4.27
CA GLU A 428 32.63 8.09 3.60
C GLU A 428 33.11 7.62 2.23
N GLU A 429 33.52 6.36 2.10
CA GLU A 429 33.90 5.76 0.81
C GLU A 429 32.70 5.74 -0.15
N TRP A 430 31.51 5.37 0.33
CA TRP A 430 30.29 5.39 -0.47
C TRP A 430 29.91 6.80 -0.93
N VAL A 431 29.96 7.80 -0.03
CA VAL A 431 29.66 9.20 -0.37
C VAL A 431 30.69 9.73 -1.39
N THR A 432 31.97 9.46 -1.17
CA THR A 432 33.05 9.85 -2.08
C THR A 432 32.86 9.20 -3.45
N ALA A 433 32.43 7.93 -3.50
CA ALA A 433 32.13 7.24 -4.74
C ALA A 433 30.90 7.81 -5.46
N GLN A 434 29.88 8.31 -4.75
CA GLN A 434 28.75 9.02 -5.39
C GLN A 434 29.20 10.35 -6.00
N ILE A 435 29.99 11.15 -5.26
CA ILE A 435 30.51 12.43 -5.76
C ILE A 435 31.39 12.21 -7.00
N ALA A 436 32.26 11.19 -6.98
CA ALA A 436 33.12 10.83 -8.11
C ALA A 436 32.35 10.27 -9.33
N ARG A 437 31.15 9.72 -9.13
CA ARG A 437 30.26 9.32 -10.24
C ARG A 437 29.59 10.50 -10.91
N PHE A 438 29.24 11.53 -10.13
CA PHE A 438 28.63 12.75 -10.67
C PHE A 438 29.64 13.64 -11.40
N SER A 439 30.92 13.64 -10.99
CA SER A 439 31.99 14.39 -11.67
C SER A 439 32.41 13.82 -13.04
N LYS A 440 31.95 12.61 -13.42
CA LYS A 440 32.28 11.96 -14.70
C LYS A 440 31.31 12.25 -15.86
N ARG A 441 30.30 13.12 -15.68
CA ARG A 441 29.49 13.59 -16.82
C ARG A 441 30.31 14.60 -17.64
N PRO A 442 30.41 14.46 -18.98
CA PRO A 442 31.09 15.46 -19.79
C PRO A 442 30.34 16.79 -19.69
N VAL A 443 31.07 17.82 -19.28
CA VAL A 443 30.61 19.21 -19.25
C VAL A 443 30.37 19.67 -20.69
N GLY A 444 29.15 20.08 -21.01
CA GLY A 444 28.92 20.87 -22.23
C GLY A 444 29.51 22.27 -22.03
N ASP A 445 30.12 22.82 -23.09
CA ASP A 445 31.01 24.01 -23.15
C ASP A 445 30.40 25.38 -22.72
N THR A 446 29.53 25.43 -21.71
CA THR A 446 29.07 26.70 -21.13
C THR A 446 29.27 26.70 -19.63
N ALA A 447 30.54 26.70 -19.21
CA ALA A 447 30.93 27.01 -17.84
C ALA A 447 31.26 28.51 -17.73
N SER A 448 30.32 29.29 -17.22
CA SER A 448 30.65 30.56 -16.58
C SER A 448 30.29 30.45 -15.09
N SER A 449 31.34 30.45 -14.26
CA SER A 449 31.36 30.44 -12.79
C SER A 449 31.26 29.07 -12.09
N THR A 450 32.41 28.61 -11.61
CA THR A 450 32.61 27.38 -10.80
C THR A 450 31.84 27.42 -9.47
N THR A 451 31.46 28.61 -8.98
CA THR A 451 30.66 28.80 -7.76
C THR A 451 29.18 28.44 -7.98
N GLY A 452 28.63 28.71 -9.17
CA GLY A 452 27.24 28.35 -9.51
C GLY A 452 27.04 26.84 -9.71
N TYR A 453 28.07 26.13 -10.17
CA TYR A 453 28.01 24.67 -10.39
C TYR A 453 27.96 23.87 -9.08
N ILE A 454 28.67 24.33 -8.04
CA ILE A 454 28.62 23.68 -6.72
C ILE A 454 27.28 23.97 -6.04
N ASP A 455 26.75 25.20 -6.14
CA ASP A 455 25.42 25.50 -5.61
C ASP A 455 24.30 24.73 -6.33
N ASP A 456 24.33 24.58 -7.67
CA ASP A 456 23.31 23.80 -8.40
C ASP A 456 23.39 22.29 -8.11
N VAL A 457 24.60 21.74 -7.92
CA VAL A 457 24.77 20.32 -7.57
C VAL A 457 24.35 20.08 -6.11
N THR A 458 24.69 21.00 -5.20
CA THR A 458 24.28 20.88 -3.79
C THR A 458 22.78 21.10 -3.65
N THR A 459 22.19 22.04 -4.40
CA THR A 459 20.75 22.32 -4.40
C THR A 459 19.95 21.19 -5.05
N SER A 460 20.41 20.59 -6.15
CA SER A 460 19.73 19.43 -6.75
C SER A 460 19.83 18.17 -5.89
N VAL A 461 20.96 17.95 -5.20
CA VAL A 461 21.11 16.87 -4.21
C VAL A 461 20.23 17.13 -2.99
N LEU A 462 20.16 18.38 -2.50
CA LEU A 462 19.30 18.77 -1.38
C LEU A 462 17.82 18.72 -1.77
N GLU A 463 17.43 19.09 -3.00
CA GLU A 463 16.07 18.99 -3.51
C GLU A 463 15.65 17.54 -3.70
N THR A 464 16.54 16.67 -4.22
CA THR A 464 16.26 15.24 -4.31
C THR A 464 16.11 14.60 -2.92
N ALA A 465 16.95 15.01 -1.95
CA ALA A 465 16.85 14.58 -0.55
C ALA A 465 15.59 15.15 0.14
N LEU A 466 15.20 16.40 -0.15
CA LEU A 466 14.01 17.06 0.37
C LEU A 466 12.72 16.53 -0.27
N GLU A 467 12.73 16.11 -1.52
CA GLU A 467 11.64 15.39 -2.18
C GLU A 467 11.42 14.01 -1.55
N GLU A 468 12.50 13.31 -1.19
CA GLU A 468 12.43 12.08 -0.39
C GLU A 468 11.93 12.34 1.05
N GLN A 469 12.23 13.50 1.64
CA GLN A 469 11.82 13.87 3.02
C GLN A 469 10.43 14.52 3.15
N ARG A 470 9.84 15.08 2.08
CA ARG A 470 8.52 15.76 2.07
C ARG A 470 7.32 14.85 2.38
N GLY A 471 7.56 13.57 2.69
CA GLY A 471 6.59 12.65 3.29
C GLY A 471 6.32 12.85 4.79
N MET A 472 6.97 13.78 5.49
CA MET A 472 6.72 14.05 6.92
C MET A 472 6.28 15.51 7.18
N ARG A 473 5.12 15.66 7.83
CA ARG A 473 4.52 16.94 8.26
C ARG A 473 5.51 17.76 9.10
N ARG A 474 5.63 19.06 8.82
CA ARG A 474 6.29 20.05 9.68
C ARG A 474 5.50 20.27 10.98
N VAL A 475 6.20 20.28 12.11
CA VAL A 475 5.82 21.04 13.31
C VAL A 475 6.40 22.45 13.12
N PRO A 476 5.62 23.54 13.16
CA PRO A 476 6.20 24.87 13.03
C PRO A 476 6.94 25.25 14.32
N ARG A 477 8.25 25.50 14.20
CA ARG A 477 8.99 26.36 15.14
C ARG A 477 8.58 27.81 14.84
N ARG A 478 8.17 28.57 15.87
CA ARG A 478 8.17 30.04 15.83
C ARG A 478 9.62 30.52 15.73
N PRO A 479 9.90 31.53 14.89
CA PRO A 479 10.97 32.48 15.17
C PRO A 479 10.39 33.87 15.45
N ALA A 480 11.16 34.61 16.26
CA ALA A 480 10.84 35.90 16.83
C ALA A 480 10.64 37.03 15.81
N GLU A 481 10.00 38.08 16.30
CA GLU A 481 9.68 39.35 15.66
C GLU A 481 10.86 40.02 14.94
N ARG A 482 10.56 40.66 13.81
CA ARG A 482 11.09 41.99 13.48
C ARG A 482 10.11 42.76 12.60
N HIS A 483 9.75 43.95 13.07
CA HIS A 483 8.95 44.95 12.37
C HIS A 483 9.59 45.38 11.05
N GLN A 484 8.76 45.60 10.02
CA GLN A 484 8.90 46.78 9.19
C GLN A 484 7.56 47.17 8.55
N ILE A 485 7.25 48.45 8.74
CA ILE A 485 6.07 49.20 8.32
C ILE A 485 6.28 49.64 6.86
N SER A 486 5.27 49.50 5.99
CA SER A 486 4.87 50.58 5.09
C SER A 486 3.48 50.35 4.50
N GLU A 487 2.71 51.41 4.55
CA GLU A 487 1.34 51.63 4.12
C GLU A 487 1.11 51.40 2.62
N THR A 488 -0.12 51.05 2.23
CA THR A 488 -1.00 51.89 1.39
C THR A 488 -2.30 51.17 1.02
N SER A 489 -3.42 51.71 1.55
CA SER A 489 -4.61 52.19 0.83
C SER A 489 -5.37 51.27 -0.17
N ASP A 490 -6.59 50.96 0.26
CA ASP A 490 -7.89 51.18 -0.41
C ASP A 490 -8.30 50.44 -1.68
N ALA A 491 -9.38 49.64 -1.55
CA ALA A 491 -10.66 49.79 -2.26
C ALA A 491 -11.62 48.68 -1.77
N ALA A 492 -12.54 48.96 -0.85
CA ALA A 492 -13.92 49.37 -1.12
C ALA A 492 -14.76 48.32 -1.89
N THR A 493 -15.70 47.68 -1.19
CA THR A 493 -17.18 47.61 -1.43
C THR A 493 -17.73 46.41 -0.62
N ARG A 494 -18.18 46.59 0.62
CA ARG A 494 -19.54 46.95 1.12
C ARG A 494 -20.60 45.84 1.08
N GLU A 495 -21.41 45.87 2.14
CA GLU A 495 -22.66 45.14 2.48
C GLU A 495 -22.44 43.85 3.31
N ALA A 496 -22.97 43.66 4.52
CA ALA A 496 -24.02 44.37 5.25
C ALA A 496 -23.81 44.28 6.79
N GLN A 497 -24.13 45.37 7.47
CA GLN A 497 -24.50 45.46 8.89
C GLN A 497 -25.95 46.02 8.90
N PRO A 498 -26.78 45.84 9.94
CA PRO A 498 -26.47 46.27 11.32
C PRO A 498 -27.10 45.29 12.36
N ALA A 499 -27.08 45.46 13.69
CA ALA A 499 -27.00 46.64 14.53
C ALA A 499 -26.69 46.24 16.00
N ALA A 500 -26.09 47.19 16.73
CA ALA A 500 -26.28 47.51 18.15
C ALA A 500 -25.87 46.44 19.19
N SER A 501 -25.16 46.74 20.28
CA SER A 501 -24.73 47.99 20.94
C SER A 501 -23.65 47.56 21.96
N ASP A 502 -22.51 48.26 22.07
CA ASP A 502 -22.20 49.23 23.14
C ASP A 502 -22.72 48.82 24.54
N VAL A 503 -21.97 48.82 25.65
CA VAL A 503 -20.74 49.52 26.04
C VAL A 503 -20.28 48.98 27.40
N SER A 504 -18.99 49.15 27.71
CA SER A 504 -18.34 49.11 29.04
C SER A 504 -18.25 47.75 29.74
N GLY A 505 -17.17 47.40 30.43
CA GLY A 505 -15.99 48.14 30.84
C GLY A 505 -15.41 47.39 32.05
N ALA A 506 -14.08 47.28 32.09
CA ALA A 506 -13.17 47.02 33.22
C ALA A 506 -13.81 46.66 34.59
N THR A 507 -13.42 45.61 35.31
CA THR A 507 -12.10 45.40 35.93
C THR A 507 -12.08 44.04 36.65
N ASP A 508 -11.01 43.25 36.46
CA ASP A 508 -10.49 42.26 37.44
C ASP A 508 -9.78 43.05 38.59
N PRO A 509 -9.43 42.53 39.80
CA PRO A 509 -9.19 41.12 40.16
C PRO A 509 -9.57 40.69 41.60
N THR A 510 -9.22 39.44 41.94
CA THR A 510 -8.97 38.84 43.27
C THR A 510 -10.04 37.90 43.87
N THR A 511 -9.73 36.60 43.78
CA THR A 511 -10.13 35.43 44.60
C THR A 511 -9.88 35.62 46.12
N PRO A 512 -10.35 34.76 47.09
CA PRO A 512 -10.80 33.35 46.97
C PRO A 512 -11.97 32.88 47.92
N LEU A 513 -12.37 31.58 47.79
CA LEU A 513 -13.20 30.76 48.73
C LEU A 513 -14.69 31.16 48.81
N GLU A 514 -15.72 30.31 48.70
CA GLU A 514 -16.03 29.02 49.33
C GLU A 514 -17.04 28.21 48.46
N GLN A 515 -16.98 26.88 48.56
CA GLN A 515 -18.10 25.98 48.22
C GLN A 515 -19.13 25.99 49.38
N PRO A 516 -20.42 25.68 49.14
CA PRO A 516 -20.86 24.28 49.21
C PRO A 516 -22.02 23.86 48.27
N LEU A 517 -22.03 22.55 48.00
CA LEU A 517 -23.18 21.64 47.85
C LEU A 517 -24.25 21.81 46.73
N ILE A 518 -24.24 20.81 45.83
CA ILE A 518 -25.30 19.78 45.61
C ILE A 518 -26.65 20.16 44.92
N ASP A 519 -27.04 19.24 44.02
CA ASP A 519 -28.33 18.91 43.38
C ASP A 519 -28.90 19.84 42.26
N PHE A 520 -28.77 19.43 40.99
CA PHE A 520 -29.66 18.49 40.27
C PHE A 520 -29.05 18.05 38.92
#